data_AF-A0A9X0YT92-F1
#
_entry.id   AF-A0A9X0YT92-F1
#
_cell.length_a   1.000
_cell.length_b   1.000
_cell.length_c   1.000
_cell.angle_alpha   90.00
_cell.angle_beta   90.00
_cell.angle_gamma   90.00
#
_symmetry.space_group_name_H-M   'P 1'
#
loop_
_entity.id
_entity.type
_entity.pdbx_description
1 polymer ?
#
loop_
_entity_poly.entity_id
_entity_poly.type
_entity_poly.pdbx_seq_one_letter_code
_entity_poly.pdbx_strand_id
1 'polypeptide(L)'
;MNGPFGDEMAEAFSDLAKSINEEDGFLWKIWTESPETNEAGGIYIFETKETAEKYMDMHAKRLASFGITDVNVKIFAINSRLTEITNGPVN
;
A
#
# COMPACT_ATOMS: atom_id res chain seq x y z
N MET A 1 14.60 -8.22 7.71
CA MET A 1 15.37 -7.96 6.47
C MET A 1 15.66 -6.47 6.43
N ASN A 2 16.86 -6.08 5.97
CA ASN A 2 17.22 -4.66 5.79
C ASN A 2 17.07 -4.32 4.31
N GLY A 3 16.06 -3.53 3.95
CA GLY A 3 15.80 -3.15 2.55
C GLY A 3 15.34 -4.29 1.63
N PRO A 4 15.29 -4.05 0.30
CA PRO A 4 15.84 -2.89 -0.42
C PRO A 4 15.05 -1.59 -0.22
N PHE A 5 15.67 -0.45 -0.54
CA PHE A 5 15.14 0.92 -0.43
C PHE A 5 15.48 1.74 -1.69
N GLY A 6 14.76 2.85 -1.92
CA GLY A 6 14.97 3.75 -3.04
C GLY A 6 14.83 3.03 -4.38
N ASP A 7 15.77 3.30 -5.30
CA ASP A 7 15.74 2.73 -6.65
C ASP A 7 15.82 1.20 -6.65
N GLU A 8 16.53 0.58 -5.70
CA GLU A 8 16.57 -0.88 -5.57
C GLU A 8 15.20 -1.46 -5.18
N MET A 9 14.45 -0.74 -4.34
CA MET A 9 13.06 -1.12 -4.01
C MET A 9 12.18 -1.00 -5.26
N ALA A 10 12.34 0.09 -6.03
CA ALA A 10 11.57 0.32 -7.24
C ALA A 10 11.82 -0.79 -8.28
N GLU A 11 13.07 -1.20 -8.49
CA GLU A 11 13.42 -2.30 -9.40
C GLU A 11 12.84 -3.64 -8.90
N ALA A 12 13.07 -3.99 -7.64
CA ALA A 12 12.66 -5.27 -7.07
C ALA A 12 11.13 -5.44 -7.03
N PHE A 13 10.38 -4.37 -6.81
CA PHE A 13 8.93 -4.41 -6.64
C PHE A 13 8.15 -3.79 -7.80
N SER A 14 8.78 -3.54 -8.96
CA SER A 14 8.11 -2.98 -10.14
C SER A 14 6.93 -3.82 -10.63
N ASP A 15 7.09 -5.14 -10.74
CA ASP A 15 6.00 -6.02 -11.19
C ASP A 15 4.91 -6.17 -10.13
N LEU A 16 5.30 -6.12 -8.85
CA LEU A 16 4.35 -6.00 -7.75
C LEU A 16 3.52 -4.72 -7.90
N ALA A 17 4.16 -3.56 -8.11
CA ALA A 17 3.47 -2.28 -8.30
C ALA A 17 2.48 -2.31 -9.46
N LYS A 18 2.84 -2.95 -10.59
CA LYS A 18 1.94 -3.13 -11.73
C LYS A 18 0.73 -4.01 -11.37
N SER A 19 0.95 -5.14 -10.70
CA SER A 19 -0.13 -6.06 -10.33
C SER A 19 -1.19 -5.42 -9.41
N ILE A 20 -0.79 -4.44 -8.59
CA ILE A 20 -1.73 -3.74 -7.69
C ILE A 20 -2.78 -2.96 -8.49
N ASN A 21 -2.43 -2.44 -9.68
CA ASN A 21 -3.39 -1.74 -10.53
C ASN A 21 -4.51 -2.65 -11.07
N GLU A 22 -4.33 -3.97 -11.00
CA GLU A 22 -5.31 -4.96 -11.49
C GLU A 22 -6.27 -5.42 -10.39
N GLU A 23 -6.09 -4.93 -9.17
CA GLU A 23 -6.91 -5.31 -8.02
C GLU A 23 -8.26 -4.61 -8.04
N ASP A 24 -9.30 -5.37 -7.68
CA ASP A 24 -10.67 -4.92 -7.73
C ASP A 24 -10.89 -3.67 -6.86
N GLY A 25 -11.47 -2.62 -7.44
CA GLY A 25 -11.72 -1.34 -6.78
C GLY A 25 -10.47 -0.59 -6.30
N PHE A 26 -9.25 -0.94 -6.71
CA PHE A 26 -8.05 -0.16 -6.39
C PHE A 26 -8.03 1.15 -7.19
N LEU A 27 -7.75 2.27 -6.53
CA LEU A 27 -7.63 3.58 -7.19
C LEU A 27 -6.17 4.02 -7.33
N TRP A 28 -5.46 4.11 -6.21
CA TRP A 28 -4.05 4.49 -6.20
C TRP A 28 -3.36 4.10 -4.89
N LYS A 29 -2.02 4.13 -4.94
CA LYS A 29 -1.15 3.85 -3.80
C LYS A 29 -0.04 4.90 -3.71
N ILE A 30 0.27 5.34 -2.49
CA ILE A 30 1.54 5.98 -2.16
C ILE A 30 2.47 4.92 -1.56
N TRP A 31 3.64 4.72 -2.16
CA TRP A 31 4.70 3.89 -1.59
C TRP A 31 5.42 4.68 -0.51
N THR A 32 5.65 4.06 0.65
CA THR A 32 6.34 4.69 1.78
C THR A 32 7.52 3.85 2.21
N GLU A 33 8.64 4.48 2.53
CA GLU A 33 9.84 3.82 3.02
C GLU A 33 10.58 4.70 4.02
N SER A 34 11.25 4.06 4.96
CA SER A 34 12.09 4.69 5.98
C SER A 34 13.31 3.79 6.18
N PRO A 35 14.41 4.03 5.45
CA PRO A 35 15.65 3.27 5.62
C PRO A 35 16.23 3.41 7.04
N GLU A 36 16.01 4.55 7.69
CA GLU A 36 16.51 4.84 9.04
C GLU A 36 15.86 3.95 10.11
N THR A 37 14.55 3.69 10.00
CA THR A 37 13.82 2.80 10.91
C THR A 37 13.65 1.38 10.36
N ASN A 38 14.14 1.14 9.15
CA ASN A 38 13.99 -0.10 8.39
C ASN A 38 12.51 -0.52 8.21
N GLU A 39 11.67 0.45 7.84
CA GLU A 39 10.24 0.24 7.62
C GLU A 39 9.85 0.60 6.18
N ALA A 40 8.90 -0.15 5.63
CA ALA A 40 8.31 0.11 4.33
C ALA A 40 6.82 -0.20 4.37
N GLY A 41 6.05 0.42 3.47
CA GLY A 41 4.61 0.22 3.44
C GLY A 41 3.93 0.96 2.29
N GLY A 42 2.69 1.35 2.54
CA GLY A 42 1.99 2.23 1.63
C GLY A 42 0.65 2.70 2.17
N ILE A 43 0.16 3.77 1.56
CA ILE A 43 -1.18 4.29 1.75
C ILE A 43 -1.97 3.95 0.51
N TYR A 44 -3.11 3.28 0.68
CA TYR A 44 -3.91 2.73 -0.40
C TYR A 44 -5.29 3.34 -0.37
N ILE A 45 -5.84 3.65 -1.54
CA ILE A 45 -7.25 3.99 -1.68
C ILE A 45 -7.96 2.95 -2.53
N PHE A 46 -9.13 2.56 -2.05
CA PHE A 46 -10.07 1.68 -2.71
C PHE A 46 -11.45 2.35 -2.79
N GLU A 47 -12.23 1.96 -3.79
CA GLU A 47 -13.61 2.42 -3.98
C GLU A 47 -14.52 2.06 -2.80
N THR A 48 -14.29 0.88 -2.21
CA THR A 48 -15.12 0.36 -1.12
C THR A 48 -14.27 -0.25 -0.01
N LYS A 49 -14.87 -0.35 1.17
CA LYS A 49 -14.26 -1.05 2.30
C LYS A 49 -14.08 -2.54 2.00
N GLU A 50 -15.03 -3.17 1.31
CA GLU A 50 -15.00 -4.60 0.99
C GLU A 50 -13.82 -4.94 0.07
N THR A 51 -13.58 -4.13 -0.97
CA THR A 51 -12.44 -4.32 -1.86
C THR A 51 -11.10 -4.08 -1.15
N ALA A 52 -11.04 -3.10 -0.24
CA ALA A 52 -9.86 -2.89 0.61
C ALA A 52 -9.56 -4.08 1.54
N GLU A 53 -10.58 -4.66 2.17
CA GLU A 53 -10.44 -5.83 3.06
C GLU A 53 -9.98 -7.07 2.28
N LYS A 54 -10.57 -7.31 1.10
CA LYS A 54 -10.15 -8.40 0.21
C LYS A 54 -8.69 -8.26 -0.22
N TYR A 55 -8.27 -7.05 -0.60
CA TYR A 55 -6.88 -6.78 -0.94
C TYR A 55 -5.94 -6.99 0.25
N MET A 56 -6.31 -6.52 1.44
CA MET A 56 -5.53 -6.71 2.67
C MET A 56 -5.25 -8.21 2.92
N ASP A 57 -6.27 -9.05 2.85
CA ASP A 57 -6.13 -10.50 3.11
C ASP A 57 -5.21 -11.20 2.11
N MET A 58 -5.33 -10.84 0.82
CA MET A 58 -4.44 -11.35 -0.23
C MET A 58 -3.01 -10.83 -0.02
N HIS A 59 -2.87 -9.52 0.20
CA HIS A 59 -1.56 -8.88 0.28
C HIS A 59 -0.77 -9.34 1.50
N ALA A 60 -1.42 -9.57 2.65
CA ALA A 60 -0.80 -10.13 3.83
C ALA A 60 -0.19 -11.52 3.54
N LYS A 61 -0.89 -12.39 2.81
CA LYS A 61 -0.37 -13.71 2.39
C LYS A 61 0.82 -13.57 1.44
N ARG A 62 0.77 -12.62 0.52
CA ARG A 62 1.89 -12.29 -0.39
C ARG A 62 3.11 -11.79 0.39
N LEU A 63 2.93 -10.90 1.36
CA LEU A 63 4.03 -10.40 2.20
C LEU A 63 4.64 -11.52 3.05
N ALA A 64 3.81 -12.41 3.59
CA ALA A 64 4.29 -13.60 4.30
C ALA A 64 5.14 -14.50 3.40
N SER A 65 4.83 -14.65 2.10
CA SER A 65 5.68 -15.38 1.15
C SER A 65 7.05 -14.73 0.91
N PHE A 66 7.18 -13.43 1.19
CA PHE A 66 8.45 -12.71 1.18
C PHE A 66 9.15 -12.73 2.54
N GLY A 67 8.64 -13.50 3.52
CA GLY A 67 9.19 -13.55 4.87
C GLY A 67 8.82 -12.35 5.76
N ILE A 68 7.89 -11.50 5.31
CA ILE A 68 7.39 -10.35 6.07
C ILE A 68 6.16 -10.82 6.84
N THR A 69 6.30 -11.02 8.15
CA THR A 69 5.26 -11.61 9.01
C THR A 69 4.62 -10.61 9.96
N ASP A 70 5.37 -9.60 10.41
CA ASP A 70 4.84 -8.49 11.19
C ASP A 70 4.33 -7.38 10.27
N VAL A 71 3.06 -7.47 9.88
CA VAL A 71 2.38 -6.44 9.09
C VAL A 71 1.40 -5.68 9.97
N ASN A 72 1.53 -4.36 10.03
CA ASN A 72 0.56 -3.48 10.69
C ASN A 72 -0.37 -2.86 9.64
N VAL A 73 -1.68 -3.16 9.73
CA VAL A 73 -2.69 -2.63 8.80
C VAL A 73 -3.81 -1.95 9.57
N LYS A 74 -4.30 -0.82 9.04
CA LYS A 74 -5.50 -0.14 9.50
C LYS A 74 -6.34 0.27 8.31
N ILE A 75 -7.66 0.14 8.45
CA ILE A 75 -8.63 0.59 7.44
C ILE A 75 -9.43 1.73 8.04
N PHE A 76 -9.48 2.85 7.32
CA PHE A 76 -10.20 4.06 7.71
C PHE A 76 -11.16 4.50 6.60
N ALA A 77 -12.22 5.21 6.97
CA ALA A 77 -13.00 5.98 6.01
C ALA A 77 -12.30 7.30 5.69
N ILE A 78 -12.49 7.80 4.47
CA ILE A 78 -11.94 9.09 4.04
C ILE A 78 -12.88 10.22 4.48
N ASN A 79 -12.34 11.28 5.05
CA ASN A 79 -13.06 12.53 5.23
C ASN A 79 -12.83 13.44 4.02
N SER A 80 -13.64 13.25 2.97
CA SER A 80 -13.40 13.86 1.65
C SER A 80 -13.29 15.39 1.70
N ARG A 81 -14.06 16.06 2.55
CA ARG A 81 -14.02 17.53 2.68
C ARG A 81 -12.69 18.03 3.23
N LEU A 82 -12.17 17.38 4.27
CA LEU A 82 -10.87 17.77 4.83
C LEU A 82 -9.74 17.41 3.87
N THR A 83 -9.84 16.26 3.19
CA THR A 83 -8.87 15.83 2.19
C THR A 83 -8.76 16.84 1.04
N GLU A 84 -9.90 17.32 0.52
CA GLU A 84 -9.98 18.35 -0.52
C GLU A 84 -9.29 19.64 -0.09
N ILE A 85 -9.53 20.13 1.14
CA ILE A 85 -8.87 21.33 1.70
C ILE A 85 -7.33 21.16 1.70
N THR A 86 -6.85 19.95 1.95
CA THR A 86 -5.42 19.63 1.99
C THR A 86 -4.85 19.11 0.67
N ASN A 87 -5.61 19.21 -0.44
CA ASN A 87 -5.22 18.81 -1.79
C ASN A 87 -4.88 17.30 -1.93
N GLY A 88 -5.43 16.45 -1.06
CA GLY A 88 -5.24 15.01 -1.19
C GLY A 88 -6.05 14.46 -2.37
N PRO A 89 -5.53 13.48 -3.10
CA PRO A 89 -6.30 12.83 -4.16
C PRO A 89 -7.47 12.04 -3.54
N VAL A 90 -8.68 12.28 -4.00
CA VAL A 90 -9.90 11.53 -3.58
C VAL A 90 -10.73 11.05 -4.77
N ASN A 91 -10.23 11.30 -5.98
CA ASN A 91 -10.89 10.99 -7.25
C ASN A 91 -10.01 10.05 -8.06
#